data_AF-A0A2W4QWF6-F1
#
_entry.id   AF-A0A2W4QWF6-F1
#
_cell.length_a   1.000
_cell.length_b   1.000
_cell.length_c   1.000
_cell.angle_alpha   90.00
_cell.angle_beta   90.00
_cell.angle_gamma   90.00
#
_symmetry.space_group_name_H-M   'P 1'
#
loop_
_entity.id
_entity.type
_entity.pdbx_description
1 polymer ?
#
loop_
_entity_poly.entity_id
_entity_poly.type
_entity_poly.pdbx_seq_one_letter_code
_entity_poly.pdbx_strand_id
1 'polypeptide(L)'
;MKVEGGWEKWPAPLLPRVPVLFPRGGGAFITWPLKKGDYCLVIFQERSIDQWCQRGGTQVDPIWRWEHDLSDAVCIPGFYPYPEALRDFDPDAICVAFEDGNAKLRVTKDAVEVGGAADFVALASKVRQMIDLVNAAIPTGQSVPKPTLDAIDIAAKKTKAE
;
A
#
# COMPACT_ATOMS: atom_id res chain seq x y z
N MET A 1 -36.62 -20.92 7.07
CA MET A 1 -37.83 -21.76 7.06
C MET A 1 -37.64 -22.77 5.94
N LYS A 2 -37.81 -24.08 6.19
CA LYS A 2 -37.49 -25.12 5.21
C LYS A 2 -38.56 -25.11 4.12
N VAL A 3 -38.24 -24.54 2.95
CA VAL A 3 -39.05 -24.68 1.73
C VAL A 3 -38.58 -25.96 1.03
N GLU A 4 -39.53 -26.76 0.57
CA GLU A 4 -39.28 -28.10 0.02
C GLU A 4 -38.25 -28.09 -1.13
N GLY A 5 -37.19 -28.87 -0.99
CA GLY A 5 -36.42 -29.41 -2.12
C GLY A 5 -35.32 -28.53 -2.75
N GLY A 6 -35.03 -27.33 -2.25
CA GLY A 6 -33.98 -26.48 -2.80
C GLY A 6 -33.22 -25.66 -1.76
N TRP A 7 -31.94 -25.39 -2.02
CA TRP A 7 -31.17 -24.41 -1.26
C TRP A 7 -31.63 -23.01 -1.67
N GLU A 8 -32.47 -22.38 -0.85
CA GLU A 8 -32.83 -20.98 -1.05
C GLU A 8 -31.61 -20.10 -0.75
N LYS A 9 -31.12 -19.39 -1.76
CA LYS A 9 -30.04 -18.42 -1.58
C LYS A 9 -30.57 -17.23 -0.80
N TRP A 10 -30.28 -17.19 0.49
CA TRP A 10 -30.52 -16.00 1.29
C TRP A 10 -29.43 -14.96 1.00
N PRO A 11 -29.77 -13.72 0.62
CA PRO A 11 -28.77 -12.68 0.45
C PRO A 11 -28.09 -12.40 1.79
N ALA A 12 -26.75 -12.38 1.80
CA ALA A 12 -26.01 -11.98 2.98
C ALA A 12 -26.45 -10.55 3.40
N PRO A 13 -26.66 -10.30 4.70
CA PRO A 13 -27.03 -8.97 5.16
C PRO A 13 -25.88 -7.99 4.90
N LEU A 14 -26.23 -6.74 4.66
CA LEU A 14 -25.24 -5.66 4.60
C LEU A 14 -24.59 -5.52 5.97
N LEU A 15 -23.25 -5.45 6.02
CA LEU A 15 -22.49 -5.21 7.24
C LEU A 15 -22.12 -3.71 7.33
N PRO A 16 -22.88 -2.88 8.07
CA PRO A 16 -22.55 -1.48 8.24
C PRO A 16 -21.37 -1.29 9.20
N ARG A 17 -20.59 -0.22 9.00
CA ARG A 17 -19.57 0.27 9.96
C ARG A 17 -18.46 -0.73 10.32
N VAL A 18 -18.16 -1.69 9.45
CA VAL A 18 -17.04 -2.62 9.64
C VAL A 18 -15.71 -1.85 9.59
N PRO A 19 -14.90 -1.86 10.66
CA PRO A 19 -13.58 -1.25 10.67
C PRO A 19 -12.62 -1.98 9.72
N VAL A 20 -11.86 -1.19 8.97
CA VAL A 20 -10.79 -1.66 8.07
C VAL A 20 -9.48 -1.79 8.85
N LEU A 21 -8.88 -2.97 8.82
CA LEU A 21 -7.62 -3.25 9.49
C LEU A 21 -6.44 -2.93 8.56
N PHE A 22 -5.71 -1.87 8.90
CA PHE A 22 -4.42 -1.54 8.28
C PHE A 22 -3.28 -1.96 9.20
N PRO A 23 -2.21 -2.61 8.69
CA PRO A 23 -1.02 -2.90 9.47
C PRO A 23 -0.44 -1.62 10.08
N ARG A 24 -0.47 -1.54 11.41
CA ARG A 24 0.03 -0.39 12.17
C ARG A 24 0.66 -0.83 13.48
N GLY A 25 1.72 -0.17 13.89
CA GLY A 25 2.44 -0.47 15.13
C GLY A 25 3.68 0.40 15.28
N GLY A 26 4.07 0.73 16.51
CA GLY A 26 5.29 1.50 16.77
C GLY A 26 5.37 2.88 16.11
N GLY A 27 4.22 3.50 15.80
CA GLY A 27 4.15 4.78 15.08
C GLY A 27 4.22 4.69 13.55
N ALA A 28 4.46 3.49 13.00
CA ALA A 28 4.43 3.24 11.56
C ALA A 28 3.09 2.62 11.13
N PHE A 29 2.69 2.85 9.88
CA PHE A 29 1.49 2.27 9.26
C PHE A 29 1.69 2.01 7.77
N ILE A 30 0.96 1.04 7.23
CA ILE A 30 0.83 0.77 5.80
C ILE A 30 -0.65 0.84 5.45
N THR A 31 -1.01 1.67 4.47
CA THR A 31 -2.39 1.86 4.03
C THR A 31 -2.53 1.64 2.53
N TRP A 32 -3.67 1.13 2.11
CA TRP A 32 -4.03 0.98 0.69
C TRP A 32 -5.17 1.95 0.33
N PRO A 33 -5.19 2.51 -0.89
CA PRO A 33 -6.25 3.40 -1.34
C PRO A 33 -7.47 2.60 -1.81
N LEU A 34 -8.30 2.18 -0.86
CA LEU A 34 -9.49 1.37 -1.11
C LEU A 34 -10.58 2.14 -1.85
N LYS A 35 -11.28 1.44 -2.75
CA LYS A 35 -12.41 1.93 -3.54
C LYS A 35 -13.60 0.99 -3.43
N LYS A 36 -14.78 1.51 -3.80
CA LYS A 36 -15.99 0.70 -3.89
C LYS A 36 -15.79 -0.38 -4.95
N GLY A 37 -15.94 -1.64 -4.56
CA GLY A 37 -15.74 -2.81 -5.43
C GLY A 37 -14.54 -3.66 -5.04
N ASP A 38 -13.65 -3.17 -4.19
CA ASP A 38 -12.50 -3.95 -3.73
C ASP A 38 -12.92 -5.10 -2.81
N TYR A 39 -12.19 -6.22 -2.91
CA TYR A 39 -12.44 -7.39 -2.09
C TYR A 39 -11.70 -7.33 -0.76
N CYS A 40 -12.35 -7.84 0.29
CA CYS A 40 -11.78 -7.93 1.63
C CYS A 40 -12.20 -9.24 2.31
N LEU A 41 -11.35 -9.70 3.22
CA LEU A 41 -11.66 -10.77 4.16
C LEU A 41 -12.38 -10.17 5.37
N VAL A 42 -13.57 -10.67 5.67
CA VAL A 42 -14.34 -10.27 6.85
C VAL A 42 -14.15 -11.32 7.96
N ILE A 43 -13.75 -10.87 9.15
CA ILE A 43 -13.52 -11.73 10.31
C ILE A 43 -14.46 -11.31 11.44
N PHE A 44 -15.35 -12.22 11.84
CA PHE A 44 -16.25 -12.03 12.96
C PHE A 44 -15.52 -12.26 14.28
N GLN A 45 -15.68 -11.32 15.20
CA GLN A 45 -15.03 -11.35 16.50
C GLN A 45 -15.83 -12.22 17.47
N GLU A 46 -15.16 -12.76 18.49
CA GLU A 46 -15.84 -13.55 19.53
C GLU A 46 -16.78 -12.68 20.37
N ARG A 47 -16.44 -11.40 20.59
CA ARG A 47 -17.20 -10.48 21.44
C ARG A 47 -17.49 -9.18 20.70
N SER A 48 -18.46 -8.42 21.25
CA SER A 48 -18.79 -7.12 20.67
C SER A 48 -17.62 -6.14 20.77
N ILE A 49 -17.25 -5.57 19.61
CA ILE A 49 -16.12 -4.64 19.48
C ILE A 49 -16.56 -3.17 19.44
N ASP A 50 -17.85 -2.91 19.34
CA ASP A 50 -18.41 -1.56 19.18
C ASP A 50 -17.91 -0.56 20.23
N GLN A 51 -17.92 -0.97 21.50
CA GLN A 51 -17.51 -0.10 22.60
C GLN A 51 -16.00 0.11 22.59
N TRP A 52 -15.23 -0.91 22.22
CA TRP A 52 -13.79 -0.81 22.10
C TRP A 52 -13.39 0.12 20.95
N CYS A 53 -14.02 -0.02 19.78
CA CYS A 53 -13.79 0.86 18.64
C CYS A 53 -14.12 2.34 18.92
N GLN A 54 -15.07 2.62 19.82
CA GLN A 54 -15.45 3.99 20.20
C GLN A 54 -14.60 4.58 21.32
N ARG A 55 -14.33 3.80 22.37
CA ARG A 55 -13.67 4.30 23.59
C ARG A 55 -12.15 4.13 23.58
N GLY A 56 -11.65 3.13 22.85
CA GLY A 56 -10.26 2.68 22.98
C GLY A 56 -9.96 2.09 24.36
N GLY A 57 -8.68 1.82 24.61
CA GLY A 57 -8.19 1.25 25.87
C GLY A 57 -8.02 -0.28 25.83
N THR A 58 -7.55 -0.82 26.95
CA THR A 58 -7.15 -2.24 27.06
C THR A 58 -8.30 -3.16 27.44
N GLN A 59 -9.28 -2.67 28.21
CA GLN A 59 -10.39 -3.47 28.68
C GLN A 59 -11.69 -2.66 28.63
N VAL A 60 -12.62 -3.15 27.84
CA VAL A 60 -13.92 -2.54 27.62
C VAL A 60 -14.94 -3.66 27.73
N ASP A 61 -15.88 -3.52 28.66
CA ASP A 61 -16.97 -4.48 28.76
C ASP A 61 -17.79 -4.44 27.48
N PRO A 62 -18.08 -5.59 26.85
CA PRO A 62 -18.89 -5.62 25.65
C PRO A 62 -20.33 -5.21 25.97
N ILE A 63 -20.93 -4.38 25.11
CA ILE A 63 -22.32 -3.92 25.27
C ILE A 63 -23.28 -5.11 25.19
N TRP A 64 -22.99 -6.03 24.28
CA TRP A 64 -23.78 -7.22 24.03
C TRP A 64 -23.02 -8.47 24.47
N ARG A 65 -23.75 -9.43 25.05
CA ARG A 65 -23.19 -10.72 25.50
C ARG A 65 -23.12 -11.78 24.40
N TRP A 66 -23.60 -11.45 23.20
CA TRP A 66 -23.60 -12.38 22.08
C TRP A 66 -22.18 -12.63 21.59
N GLU A 67 -21.98 -13.84 21.05
CA GLU A 67 -20.71 -14.28 20.50
C GLU A 67 -20.86 -14.48 19.00
N HIS A 68 -19.84 -14.09 18.24
CA HIS A 68 -19.82 -14.27 16.78
C HIS A 68 -21.04 -13.68 16.06
N ASP A 69 -21.52 -12.52 16.51
CA ASP A 69 -22.61 -11.81 15.83
C ASP A 69 -22.12 -11.20 14.52
N LEU A 70 -23.02 -11.11 13.53
CA LEU A 70 -22.69 -10.52 12.24
C LEU A 70 -22.40 -9.01 12.35
N SER A 71 -22.88 -8.32 13.39
CA SER A 71 -22.55 -6.91 13.62
C SER A 71 -21.09 -6.66 13.96
N ASP A 72 -20.43 -7.64 14.58
CA ASP A 72 -19.10 -7.49 15.17
C ASP A 72 -18.05 -8.13 14.28
N ALA A 73 -17.70 -7.42 13.20
CA ALA A 73 -16.72 -7.86 12.23
C ALA A 73 -15.61 -6.83 12.03
N VAL A 74 -14.45 -7.29 11.59
CA VAL A 74 -13.37 -6.46 11.04
C VAL A 74 -13.09 -6.90 9.62
N CYS A 75 -12.61 -5.99 8.76
CA CYS A 75 -12.21 -6.36 7.40
C CYS A 75 -10.72 -6.16 7.14
N ILE A 76 -10.10 -7.13 6.49
CA ILE A 76 -8.70 -7.09 6.03
C ILE A 76 -8.74 -7.03 4.49
N PRO A 77 -8.29 -5.93 3.87
CA PRO A 77 -8.22 -5.82 2.42
C PRO A 77 -7.24 -6.81 1.81
N GLY A 78 -7.50 -7.24 0.57
CA GLY A 78 -6.52 -8.03 -0.22
C GLY A 78 -6.89 -9.50 -0.45
N PHE A 79 -8.08 -9.95 -0.04
CA PHE A 79 -8.54 -11.31 -0.33
C PHE A 79 -9.32 -11.34 -1.66
N TYR A 80 -8.59 -11.52 -2.76
CA TYR A 80 -9.15 -11.55 -4.11
C TYR A 80 -9.55 -12.97 -4.54
N PRO A 81 -10.61 -13.11 -5.36
CA PRO A 81 -10.99 -14.40 -5.92
C PRO A 81 -9.93 -14.88 -6.93
N TYR A 82 -9.79 -16.20 -7.12
CA TYR A 82 -8.77 -16.77 -8.00
C TYR A 82 -8.68 -16.16 -9.42
N PRO A 83 -9.79 -15.80 -10.10
CA PRO A 83 -9.71 -15.15 -11.42
C PRO A 83 -9.06 -13.75 -11.41
N GLU A 84 -9.08 -13.08 -10.26
CA GLU A 84 -8.53 -11.74 -10.02
C GLU A 84 -7.36 -11.79 -9.03
N ALA A 85 -6.74 -12.97 -8.85
CA ALA A 85 -5.56 -13.10 -8.03
C ALA A 85 -4.39 -12.31 -8.63
N LEU A 86 -3.57 -11.74 -7.75
CA LEU A 86 -2.36 -11.01 -8.14
C LEU A 86 -1.43 -11.90 -8.97
N ARG A 87 -1.13 -11.49 -10.22
CA ARG A 87 -0.35 -12.30 -11.18
C ARG A 87 1.14 -11.95 -11.20
N ASP A 88 1.47 -10.67 -11.16
CA ASP A 88 2.83 -10.16 -11.39
C ASP A 88 3.58 -9.90 -10.07
N PHE A 89 3.54 -10.86 -9.15
CA PHE A 89 4.31 -10.77 -7.91
C PHE A 89 5.75 -11.25 -8.10
N ASP A 90 6.67 -10.68 -7.35
CA ASP A 90 8.08 -11.09 -7.33
C ASP A 90 8.29 -12.05 -6.14
N PRO A 91 8.74 -13.30 -6.37
CA PRO A 91 8.96 -14.25 -5.28
C PRO A 91 10.17 -13.93 -4.41
N ASP A 92 11.11 -13.12 -4.90
CA ASP A 92 12.40 -12.85 -4.24
C ASP A 92 12.49 -11.43 -3.64
N ALA A 93 11.44 -10.62 -3.82
CA ALA A 93 11.44 -9.22 -3.40
C ALA A 93 10.13 -8.81 -2.74
N ILE A 94 10.23 -7.92 -1.76
CA ILE A 94 9.06 -7.20 -1.24
C ILE A 94 8.72 -6.10 -2.24
N CYS A 95 7.48 -6.10 -2.73
CA CYS A 95 6.99 -5.13 -3.69
C CYS A 95 5.84 -4.31 -3.11
N VAL A 96 5.94 -2.99 -3.21
CA VAL A 96 4.83 -2.04 -3.01
C VAL A 96 4.62 -1.30 -4.32
N ALA A 97 3.54 -1.64 -5.01
CA ALA A 97 3.19 -1.07 -6.31
C ALA A 97 1.67 -1.05 -6.48
N PHE A 98 1.23 -0.30 -7.48
CA PHE A 98 -0.13 -0.43 -8.02
C PHE A 98 -0.11 -1.42 -9.17
N GLU A 99 -1.17 -2.22 -9.31
CA GLU A 99 -1.30 -3.20 -10.41
C GLU A 99 -1.24 -2.53 -11.79
N ASP A 100 -1.83 -1.33 -11.92
CA ASP A 100 -1.82 -0.53 -13.15
C ASP A 100 -0.68 0.51 -13.20
N GLY A 101 0.15 0.57 -12.16
CA GLY A 101 1.06 1.69 -11.93
C GLY A 101 2.47 1.45 -12.43
N ASN A 102 3.03 2.48 -13.06
CA ASN A 102 4.46 2.52 -13.38
C ASN A 102 5.35 2.70 -12.12
N ALA A 103 4.76 3.08 -10.99
CA ALA A 103 5.48 3.33 -9.74
C ALA A 103 5.56 2.05 -8.91
N LYS A 104 6.79 1.58 -8.66
CA LYS A 104 7.09 0.35 -7.93
C LYS A 104 8.24 0.58 -6.97
N LEU A 105 8.01 0.31 -5.69
CA LEU A 105 9.05 0.16 -4.69
C LEU A 105 9.34 -1.34 -4.54
N ARG A 106 10.57 -1.74 -4.83
CA ARG A 106 11.02 -3.12 -4.73
C ARG A 106 12.20 -3.20 -3.77
N VAL A 107 12.11 -4.09 -2.79
CA VAL A 107 13.16 -4.32 -1.80
C VAL A 107 13.62 -5.76 -1.94
N THR A 108 14.85 -5.94 -2.41
CA THR A 108 15.54 -7.23 -2.46
C THR A 108 16.47 -7.36 -1.25
N LYS A 109 17.17 -8.49 -1.12
CA LYS A 109 18.16 -8.69 -0.06
C LYS A 109 19.33 -7.70 -0.15
N ASP A 110 19.66 -7.27 -1.37
CA ASP A 110 20.88 -6.52 -1.65
C ASP A 110 20.62 -5.05 -1.96
N ALA A 111 19.42 -4.71 -2.46
CA ALA A 111 19.11 -3.37 -2.96
C ALA A 111 17.66 -2.95 -2.71
N VAL A 112 17.47 -1.63 -2.65
CA VAL A 112 16.16 -0.98 -2.72
C VAL A 112 16.06 -0.29 -4.08
N GLU A 113 15.10 -0.72 -4.88
CA GLU A 113 14.84 -0.21 -6.22
C GLU A 113 13.55 0.61 -6.19
N VAL A 114 13.63 1.85 -6.65
CA VAL A 114 12.47 2.72 -6.85
C VAL A 114 12.34 2.94 -8.34
N GLY A 115 11.25 2.45 -8.92
CA GLY A 115 10.91 2.64 -10.33
C GLY A 115 9.70 3.55 -10.47
N GLY A 116 9.76 4.48 -11.42
CA GLY A 116 8.66 5.34 -11.82
C GLY A 116 8.88 5.86 -13.24
N ALA A 117 7.83 5.96 -14.05
CA ALA A 117 7.94 6.46 -15.43
C ALA A 117 8.52 7.90 -15.51
N ALA A 118 8.31 8.70 -14.46
CA ALA A 118 8.84 10.06 -14.37
C ALA A 118 10.35 10.09 -14.12
N ASP A 119 10.91 9.09 -13.42
CA ASP A 119 12.33 9.10 -13.03
C ASP A 119 13.24 8.87 -14.23
N PHE A 120 12.85 7.99 -15.16
CA PHE A 120 13.59 7.78 -16.40
C PHE A 120 13.52 9.01 -17.31
N VAL A 121 12.37 9.68 -17.42
CA VAL A 121 12.23 10.91 -18.22
C VAL A 121 13.03 12.06 -17.62
N ALA A 122 13.01 12.22 -16.30
CA ALA A 122 13.80 13.23 -15.59
C ALA A 122 15.31 12.98 -15.74
N LEU A 123 15.76 11.73 -15.58
CA LEU A 123 17.16 11.35 -15.78
C LEU A 123 17.57 11.54 -17.25
N ALA A 124 16.76 11.11 -18.21
CA ALA A 124 17.03 11.28 -19.64
C ALA A 124 17.09 12.76 -20.03
N SER A 125 16.26 13.62 -19.45
CA SER A 125 16.32 15.07 -19.66
C SER A 125 17.61 15.67 -19.13
N LYS A 126 18.04 15.30 -17.92
CA LYS A 126 19.32 15.74 -17.35
C LYS A 126 20.51 15.27 -18.18
N VAL A 127 20.49 14.02 -18.64
CA VAL A 127 21.55 13.46 -19.52
C VAL A 127 21.61 14.19 -20.86
N ARG A 128 20.46 14.49 -21.48
CA ARG A 128 20.41 15.29 -22.72
C ARG A 128 20.96 16.70 -22.53
N GLN A 129 20.58 17.39 -21.46
CA GLN A 129 21.12 18.72 -21.14
C GLN A 129 22.65 18.71 -21.02
N MET A 130 23.22 17.67 -20.38
CA MET A 130 24.67 17.52 -20.30
C MET A 130 25.30 17.25 -21.66
N ILE A 131 24.68 16.43 -22.52
CA ILE A 131 25.17 16.17 -23.88
C ILE A 131 25.16 17.46 -24.71
N ASP A 132 24.10 18.26 -24.62
CA ASP A 132 23.98 19.53 -25.35
C ASP A 132 25.05 20.54 -24.90
N LEU A 133 25.30 20.63 -23.58
CA LEU A 133 26.37 21.46 -23.02
C LEU A 133 27.76 20.99 -23.50
N VAL A 134 28.00 19.68 -23.55
CA VAL A 134 29.25 19.11 -24.06
C VAL A 134 29.42 19.44 -25.56
N ASN A 135 28.37 19.26 -26.36
CA ASN A 135 28.39 19.58 -27.79
C ASN A 135 28.63 21.08 -28.07
N ALA A 136 28.15 21.97 -27.19
CA ALA A 136 28.40 23.41 -27.30
C ALA A 136 29.81 23.83 -26.84
N ALA A 137 30.44 23.05 -25.96
CA ALA A 137 31.77 23.32 -25.43
C ALA A 137 32.92 22.83 -26.34
N ILE A 138 32.71 21.75 -27.09
CA ILE A 138 33.72 21.19 -28.02
C ILE A 138 34.23 22.21 -29.06
N PRO A 139 33.38 23.03 -29.71
CA PRO A 139 33.83 24.00 -30.72
C PRO A 139 34.56 25.22 -30.13
N THR A 140 34.33 25.54 -28.85
CA THR A 140 34.84 26.77 -28.21
C THR A 140 36.04 26.52 -27.29
N GLY A 141 36.40 25.25 -27.04
CA GLY A 141 37.50 24.87 -26.14
C GLY A 141 37.26 25.25 -24.68
N GLN A 142 36.03 25.61 -24.32
CA GLN A 142 35.66 25.95 -22.95
C GLN A 142 35.41 24.70 -22.11
N SER A 143 35.72 24.77 -20.81
CA SER A 143 35.43 23.66 -19.90
C SER A 143 33.92 23.50 -19.71
N VAL A 144 33.44 22.25 -19.78
CA VAL A 144 32.04 21.93 -19.48
C VAL A 144 31.80 22.26 -17.99
N PRO A 145 30.71 22.98 -17.65
CA PRO A 145 30.37 23.23 -16.25
C PRO A 145 30.22 21.90 -15.52
N LYS A 146 30.95 21.75 -14.40
CA LYS A 146 30.90 20.56 -13.56
C LYS A 146 29.46 20.38 -13.06
N PRO A 147 28.84 19.20 -13.22
CA PRO A 147 27.51 18.97 -12.67
C PRO A 147 27.56 19.18 -11.15
N THR A 148 26.90 20.21 -10.66
CA THR A 148 26.64 20.38 -9.24
C THR A 148 25.49 19.46 -8.86
N LEU A 149 25.73 18.58 -7.90
CA LEU A 149 24.66 17.86 -7.21
C LEU A 149 23.88 18.91 -6.41
N ASP A 150 22.86 19.51 -7.01
CA ASP A 150 21.95 20.41 -6.33
C ASP A 150 21.14 19.61 -5.31
N ALA A 151 21.69 19.50 -4.09
CA ALA A 151 21.10 19.34 -2.76
C ALA A 151 19.86 18.44 -2.52
N ILE A 152 19.42 17.60 -3.46
CA ILE A 152 18.25 16.72 -3.28
C ILE A 152 18.66 15.25 -2.97
N ASP A 153 19.88 14.82 -3.29
CA ASP A 153 20.24 13.39 -3.25
C ASP A 153 20.91 12.87 -1.94
N ILE A 154 20.99 13.65 -0.86
CA ILE A 154 21.57 13.17 0.43
C ILE A 154 20.74 13.61 1.65
N ALA A 155 19.42 13.81 1.51
CA ALA A 155 18.55 14.07 2.67
C ALA A 155 18.06 12.78 3.37
N ALA A 156 18.29 11.58 2.79
CA ALA A 156 17.81 10.31 3.36
C ALA A 156 18.85 9.51 4.17
N LYS A 157 20.07 10.02 4.42
CA LYS A 157 21.13 9.26 5.14
C LYS A 157 21.73 9.93 6.38
N LYS A 158 21.08 10.96 6.93
CA LYS A 158 21.44 11.50 8.25
C LYS A 158 20.21 11.65 9.13
N THR A 159 19.74 10.54 9.71
CA THR A 159 19.06 10.61 11.00
C THR A 159 20.05 10.15 12.05
N LYS A 160 20.30 11.06 12.98
CA LYS A 160 21.36 11.08 13.99
C LYS A 160 21.38 9.82 14.86
N ALA A 161 22.60 9.44 15.23
CA ALA A 161 22.86 8.80 16.50
C ALA A 161 22.47 9.77 17.62
N GLU A 162 21.53 9.34 18.46
CA GLU A 162 21.38 9.61 19.89
C GLU A 162 20.55 8.47 20.48
#